data_AF-A0A2V8S8V8-F1
#
_entry.id   AF-A0A2V8S8V8-F1
#
_cell.length_a   1.000
_cell.length_b   1.000
_cell.length_c   1.000
_cell.angle_alpha   90.00
_cell.angle_beta   90.00
_cell.angle_gamma   90.00
#
_symmetry.space_group_name_H-M   'P 1'
#
loop_
_entity.id
_entity.type
_entity.pdbx_description
1 polymer ?
#
loop_
_entity_poly.entity_id
_entity_poly.type
_entity_poly.pdbx_seq_one_letter_code
_entity_poly.pdbx_strand_id
1 'polypeptide(L)'
;MSLLRLFRRKQDNTEAARRARLLRTGRIAEGTIFDIATDEQGHITHVFYAYEINGVEYESSQTLDEAQRTHAADYVAGAPITIRFDPRQPANSVVV
;
A
#
# COMPACT_ATOMS: atom_id res chain seq x y z
N MET A 1 37.44 -12.88 -13.51
CA MET A 1 36.65 -11.70 -13.11
C MET A 1 35.32 -11.74 -13.88
N SER A 2 34.23 -12.12 -13.23
CA SER A 2 32.96 -12.45 -13.89
C SER A 2 32.18 -11.19 -14.27
N LEU A 3 31.97 -10.99 -15.58
CA LEU A 3 31.16 -9.94 -16.22
C LEU A 3 29.67 -9.95 -15.79
N LEU A 4 29.21 -11.01 -15.11
CA LEU A 4 27.82 -11.17 -14.68
C LEU A 4 27.42 -10.28 -13.49
N ARG A 5 28.36 -9.57 -12.83
CA ARG A 5 28.03 -8.69 -11.69
C ARG A 5 27.41 -7.35 -12.10
N LEU A 6 27.53 -6.94 -13.37
CA LEU A 6 26.90 -5.70 -13.88
C LEU A 6 25.38 -5.81 -14.04
N PHE A 7 24.83 -7.02 -14.11
CA PHE A 7 23.39 -7.25 -14.19
C PHE A 7 22.72 -7.41 -12.83
N ARG A 8 23.45 -7.27 -11.73
CA ARG A 8 22.84 -7.19 -10.40
C ARG A 8 22.21 -5.81 -10.26
N ARG A 9 21.02 -5.63 -10.85
CA ARG A 9 20.12 -4.51 -10.55
C ARG A 9 20.11 -4.38 -9.03
N LYS A 10 20.63 -3.26 -8.53
CA LYS A 10 20.45 -2.87 -7.15
C LYS A 10 18.94 -2.80 -6.95
N GLN A 11 18.40 -3.83 -6.31
CA GLN A 11 17.00 -3.87 -5.95
C GLN A 11 16.89 -2.80 -4.88
N ASP A 12 16.49 -1.58 -5.28
CA ASP A 12 16.13 -0.53 -4.34
C ASP A 12 14.93 -1.06 -3.57
N ASN A 13 15.22 -1.74 -2.46
CA ASN A 13 14.25 -2.27 -1.51
C ASN A 13 13.74 -1.15 -0.60
N THR A 14 13.59 0.06 -1.14
CA THR A 14 12.99 1.17 -0.41
C THR A 14 11.48 1.03 -0.50
N GLU A 15 10.79 1.41 0.58
CA GLU A 15 9.32 1.44 0.59
C GLU A 15 8.77 2.35 -0.53
N ALA A 16 9.45 3.46 -0.80
CA ALA A 16 9.12 4.35 -1.91
C ALA A 16 9.20 3.66 -3.29
N ALA A 17 10.25 2.88 -3.55
CA ALA A 17 10.38 2.13 -4.80
C ALA A 17 9.32 1.02 -4.92
N ARG A 18 8.98 0.35 -3.80
CA ARG A 18 7.88 -0.63 -3.74
C ARG A 18 6.56 0.02 -4.11
N ARG A 19 6.19 1.13 -3.45
CA ARG A 19 4.96 1.89 -3.74
C ARG A 19 4.92 2.38 -5.17
N ALA A 20 5.98 3.00 -5.67
CA ALA A 20 6.05 3.49 -7.04
C ALA A 20 5.86 2.37 -8.07
N ARG A 21 6.39 1.17 -7.80
CA ARG A 21 6.13 -0.02 -8.64
C ARG A 21 4.66 -0.43 -8.59
N LEU A 22 4.06 -0.54 -7.41
CA LEU A 22 2.64 -0.91 -7.28
C LEU A 22 1.71 0.11 -7.93
N LEU A 23 1.95 1.41 -7.75
CA LEU A 23 1.16 2.47 -8.38
C LEU A 23 1.24 2.41 -9.91
N ARG A 24 2.38 1.98 -10.47
CA ARG A 24 2.56 1.87 -11.93
C ARG A 24 2.01 0.57 -12.53
N THR A 25 2.17 -0.56 -11.84
CA THR A 25 1.91 -1.90 -12.45
C THR A 25 0.94 -2.78 -11.68
N GLY A 26 0.49 -2.35 -10.50
CA GLY A 26 -0.45 -3.10 -9.67
C GLY A 26 -1.83 -3.20 -10.31
N ARG A 27 -2.51 -4.31 -10.05
CA ARG A 27 -3.93 -4.46 -10.35
C ARG A 27 -4.75 -3.68 -9.32
N ILE A 28 -5.93 -3.24 -9.72
CA ILE A 28 -6.81 -2.44 -8.88
C ILE A 28 -7.86 -3.37 -8.26
N ALA A 29 -8.13 -3.17 -6.98
CA ALA A 29 -9.27 -3.76 -6.28
C ALA A 29 -9.92 -2.69 -5.39
N GLU A 30 -11.16 -2.95 -5.00
CA GLU A 30 -11.82 -2.20 -3.94
C GLU A 30 -11.55 -2.87 -2.60
N GLY A 31 -11.51 -2.07 -1.54
CA GLY A 31 -11.41 -2.54 -0.17
C GLY A 31 -11.98 -1.53 0.80
N THR A 32 -11.85 -1.84 2.08
CA THR A 32 -12.41 -1.03 3.15
C THR A 32 -11.38 -0.85 4.26
N ILE A 33 -11.29 0.36 4.79
CA ILE A 33 -10.51 0.61 6.01
C ILE A 33 -11.31 0.08 7.18
N PHE A 34 -10.73 -0.80 8.00
CA PHE A 34 -11.40 -1.31 9.20
C PHE A 34 -10.84 -0.71 10.48
N ASP A 35 -9.63 -0.16 10.47
CA ASP A 35 -9.02 0.50 11.63
C ASP A 35 -8.03 1.60 11.23
N ILE A 36 -7.76 2.53 12.14
CA ILE A 36 -6.85 3.65 11.95
C ILE A 36 -5.99 3.89 13.20
N ALA A 37 -4.76 4.37 13.00
CA ALA A 37 -3.93 4.87 14.09
C ALA A 37 -3.72 6.38 13.95
N THR A 38 -3.93 7.11 15.03
CA THR A 38 -3.73 8.55 15.11
C THR A 38 -2.50 8.92 15.94
N ASP A 39 -1.94 10.10 15.70
CA ASP A 39 -0.94 10.70 16.60
C ASP A 39 -1.60 11.38 17.82
N GLU A 40 -0.79 12.00 18.67
CA GLU A 40 -1.23 12.74 19.86
C GLU A 40 -2.15 13.93 19.54
N GLN A 41 -2.11 14.43 18.30
CA GLN A 41 -2.91 15.56 17.81
C GLN A 41 -4.20 15.07 17.14
N GLY A 42 -4.41 13.76 17.04
CA GLY A 42 -5.57 13.14 16.40
C GLY A 42 -5.45 13.02 14.87
N HIS A 43 -4.28 13.29 14.28
CA HIS A 43 -4.10 13.12 12.84
C HIS A 43 -3.91 11.64 12.49
N ILE A 44 -4.59 11.17 11.45
CA ILE A 44 -4.43 9.80 10.95
C ILE A 44 -3.04 9.62 10.39
N THR A 45 -2.28 8.69 10.96
CA THR A 45 -0.90 8.38 10.54
C THR A 45 -0.81 7.03 9.85
N HIS A 46 -1.69 6.09 10.22
CA HIS A 46 -1.69 4.73 9.73
C HIS A 46 -3.13 4.26 9.48
N VAL A 47 -3.30 3.44 8.44
CA VAL A 47 -4.57 2.80 8.10
C VAL A 47 -4.40 1.30 8.06
N PHE A 48 -5.43 0.58 8.48
CA PHE A 48 -5.56 -0.86 8.34
C PHE A 48 -6.76 -1.15 7.46
N TYR A 49 -6.55 -1.99 6.44
CA TYR A 49 -7.55 -2.20 5.41
C TYR A 49 -7.61 -3.66 4.96
N ALA A 50 -8.79 -4.05 4.52
CA ALA A 50 -9.08 -5.36 3.96
C ALA A 50 -9.58 -5.24 2.52
N TYR A 51 -9.28 -6.24 1.70
CA TYR A 51 -9.76 -6.37 0.34
C TYR A 51 -9.82 -7.84 -0.07
N GLU A 52 -10.70 -8.16 -1.03
CA GLU A 52 -10.93 -9.53 -1.47
C GLU A 52 -10.41 -9.73 -2.90
N ILE A 53 -9.65 -10.81 -3.11
CA ILE A 53 -9.24 -11.27 -4.43
C ILE A 53 -9.64 -12.74 -4.58
N ASN A 54 -10.55 -13.03 -5.52
CA ASN A 54 -11.02 -14.40 -5.82
C ASN A 54 -11.53 -15.16 -4.58
N GLY A 55 -12.32 -14.52 -3.71
CA GLY A 55 -12.84 -15.15 -2.48
C GLY A 55 -11.84 -15.24 -1.33
N VAL A 56 -10.62 -14.71 -1.49
CA VAL A 56 -9.62 -14.65 -0.43
C VAL A 56 -9.51 -13.23 0.08
N GLU A 57 -9.80 -13.04 1.36
CA GLU A 57 -9.62 -11.78 2.06
C GLU A 57 -8.15 -11.58 2.43
N TYR A 58 -7.65 -10.38 2.15
CA TYR A 58 -6.33 -9.92 2.48
C TYR A 58 -6.43 -8.70 3.37
N GLU A 59 -5.71 -8.72 4.49
CA GLU A 59 -5.54 -7.58 5.36
C GLU A 59 -4.13 -7.01 5.22
N SER A 60 -4.03 -5.68 5.27
CA SER A 60 -2.75 -4.99 5.24
C SER A 60 -2.85 -3.65 5.96
N SER A 61 -1.70 -3.02 6.14
CA SER A 61 -1.60 -1.73 6.80
C SER A 61 -0.62 -0.81 6.09
N GLN A 62 -0.84 0.50 6.19
CA GLN A 62 -0.05 1.51 5.51
C GLN A 62 0.07 2.79 6.32
N THR A 63 1.31 3.29 6.42
CA THR A 63 1.56 4.66 6.88
C THR A 63 1.21 5.63 5.77
N LEU A 64 0.34 6.60 6.06
CA LEU A 64 -0.01 7.66 5.12
C LEU A 64 1.17 8.60 4.92
N ASP A 65 1.48 8.90 3.66
CA ASP A 65 2.43 9.96 3.33
C ASP A 65 1.80 11.36 3.51
N GLU A 66 2.60 12.41 3.34
CA GLU A 66 2.16 13.78 3.59
C GLU A 66 1.00 14.22 2.68
N ALA A 67 0.98 13.77 1.42
CA ALA A 67 -0.11 14.05 0.49
C ALA A 67 -1.40 13.33 0.94
N GLN A 68 -1.31 12.05 1.31
CA GLN A 68 -2.45 11.29 1.82
C GLN A 68 -2.98 11.85 3.14
N ARG A 69 -2.11 12.35 4.02
CA ARG A 69 -2.52 13.00 5.29
C ARG A 69 -3.30 14.29 5.06
N THR A 70 -3.05 15.00 3.95
CA THR A 70 -3.85 16.19 3.58
C THR A 70 -5.29 15.80 3.25
N HIS A 71 -5.52 14.55 2.84
CA HIS A 71 -6.81 13.96 2.53
C HIS A 71 -7.24 12.90 3.56
N ALA A 72 -6.81 13.02 4.82
CA ALA A 72 -7.05 12.01 5.86
C ALA A 72 -8.55 11.67 6.08
N ALA A 73 -9.47 12.58 5.77
CA ALA A 73 -10.91 12.33 5.87
C ALA A 73 -11.40 11.19 4.95
N ASP A 74 -10.69 10.92 3.86
CA ASP A 74 -10.97 9.81 2.94
C ASP A 74 -10.49 8.46 3.51
N TYR A 75 -9.71 8.49 4.60
CA TYR A 75 -9.02 7.35 5.19
C TYR A 75 -9.54 6.97 6.58
N VAL A 76 -10.82 7.24 6.86
CA VAL A 76 -11.47 6.89 8.14
C VAL A 76 -11.92 5.43 8.18
N ALA A 77 -12.13 4.86 9.37
CA ALA A 77 -12.70 3.53 9.51
C ALA A 77 -14.09 3.45 8.84
N GLY A 78 -14.30 2.40 8.06
CA GLY A 78 -15.47 2.18 7.22
C GLY A 78 -15.40 2.82 5.83
N ALA A 79 -14.38 3.64 5.54
CA ALA A 79 -14.26 4.28 4.23
C ALA A 79 -13.95 3.24 3.13
N PRO A 80 -14.65 3.30 1.99
CA PRO A 80 -14.29 2.53 0.82
C PRO A 80 -13.01 3.12 0.19
N ILE A 81 -12.08 2.25 -0.19
CA ILE A 81 -10.80 2.65 -0.74
C ILE A 81 -10.45 1.89 -2.02
N THR A 82 -9.62 2.51 -2.83
CA THR A 82 -9.00 1.86 -3.99
C THR A 82 -7.62 1.35 -3.61
N ILE A 83 -7.36 0.08 -3.89
CA ILE A 83 -6.10 -0.58 -3.56
C ILE A 83 -5.41 -1.00 -4.84
N ARG A 84 -4.09 -0.83 -4.87
CA ARG A 84 -3.23 -1.44 -5.88
C ARG A 84 -2.40 -2.57 -5.29
N PHE A 85 -2.44 -3.74 -5.91
CA PHE A 85 -1.75 -4.94 -5.45
C PHE A 85 -0.95 -5.62 -6.57
N ASP A 86 0.08 -6.39 -6.20
CA ASP A 86 0.80 -7.25 -7.13
C ASP A 86 0.01 -8.55 -7.36
N PRO A 87 -0.47 -8.86 -8.58
CA PRO A 87 -1.25 -10.08 -8.83
C PRO A 87 -0.45 -11.38 -8.60
N ARG A 88 0.88 -11.33 -8.56
CA ARG A 88 1.73 -12.49 -8.22
C ARG A 88 1.93 -12.65 -6.72
N GLN A 89 1.68 -11.59 -5.95
CA GLN A 89 1.80 -11.57 -4.49
C GLN A 89 0.73 -10.63 -3.93
N PRO A 90 -0.55 -11.07 -3.85
CA PRO A 90 -1.66 -10.16 -3.56
C PRO A 90 -1.47 -9.36 -2.28
N ALA A 91 -0.97 -9.98 -1.20
CA ALA A 91 -0.63 -9.32 0.07
C ALA A 91 0.32 -8.11 -0.06
N ASN A 92 1.04 -7.96 -1.17
CA ASN A 92 1.83 -6.77 -1.47
C ASN A 92 0.94 -5.71 -2.12
N SER A 93 0.36 -4.85 -1.28
CA SER A 93 -0.60 -3.82 -1.66
C SER A 93 -0.22 -2.41 -1.19
N VAL A 94 -0.94 -1.42 -1.71
CA VAL A 94 -0.89 -0.01 -1.34
C VAL A 94 -2.27 0.60 -1.52
N VAL A 95 -2.69 1.45 -0.58
CA VAL A 95 -3.86 2.32 -0.78
C VAL A 95 -3.46 3.52 -1.64
N VAL A 96 -4.29 3.83 -2.64
CA VAL A 96 -4.08 4.91 -3.61
C VAL A 96 -4.53 6.24 -3.04
#